data_AF-A0A3M1UN19-F1
#
_entry.id   AF-A0A3M1UN19-F1
#
_cell.length_a   1.000
_cell.length_b   1.000
_cell.length_c   1.000
_cell.angle_alpha   90.00
_cell.angle_beta   90.00
_cell.angle_gamma   90.00
#
_symmetry.space_group_name_H-M   'P 1'
#
loop_
_entity.id
_entity.type
_entity.pdbx_description
1 polymer ?
#
loop_
_entity_poly.entity_id
_entity_poly.type
_entity_poly.pdbx_seq_one_letter_code
_entity_poly.pdbx_strand_id
1 'polypeptide(L)'
;MRDARINRGFYSTFPAHLWLFRFPIDLLFHAESVFVNRLKVLSSIGSDHLPLLAEFMISGSATPGKHLKKTHMQIVNNKIEEGKKAAKEEN
;
A
#
# COMPACT_ATOMS: atom_id res chain seq x y z
N MET A 1 -0.02 1.17 -16.00
CA MET A 1 0.95 1.63 -14.97
C MET A 1 0.20 1.71 -13.65
N ARG A 2 0.79 1.27 -12.52
CA ARG A 2 0.12 1.22 -11.21
C ARG A 2 0.75 2.23 -10.25
N ASP A 3 -0.08 2.89 -9.44
CA ASP A 3 0.40 3.80 -8.39
C ASP A 3 0.87 2.98 -7.18
N ALA A 4 2.14 3.15 -6.81
CA ALA A 4 2.78 2.45 -5.69
C ALA A 4 2.22 2.87 -4.33
N ARG A 5 1.47 3.97 -4.24
CA ARG A 5 1.01 4.54 -2.96
C ARG A 5 -0.35 3.99 -2.54
N ILE A 6 -1.12 3.43 -3.47
CA ILE A 6 -2.43 2.86 -3.21
C ILE A 6 -2.31 1.74 -2.14
N ASN A 7 -3.19 1.78 -1.14
CA ASN A 7 -3.26 0.82 -0.02
C ASN A 7 -2.02 0.76 0.89
N ARG A 8 -1.13 1.77 0.86
CA ARG A 8 0.11 1.78 1.66
C ARG A 8 0.22 2.95 2.65
N GLY A 9 -0.76 3.84 2.69
CA GLY A 9 -0.82 4.99 3.61
C GLY A 9 -0.39 6.32 2.98
N PHE A 10 -0.23 7.36 3.82
CA PHE A 10 0.15 8.70 3.37
C PHE A 10 1.67 8.87 3.35
N TYR A 11 2.20 9.15 2.17
CA TYR A 11 3.62 9.44 1.95
C TYR A 11 3.80 10.93 1.66
N SER A 12 3.56 11.76 2.67
CA SER A 12 3.67 13.21 2.54
C SER A 12 5.10 13.68 2.76
N THR A 13 5.72 14.18 1.71
CA THR A 13 7.13 14.58 1.67
C THR A 13 7.33 16.09 1.69
N PHE A 14 6.33 16.87 1.25
CA PHE A 14 6.42 18.32 1.07
C PHE A 14 5.35 19.08 1.85
N PRO A 15 5.63 20.26 2.41
CA PRO A 15 6.94 20.79 2.67
C PRO A 15 7.58 20.11 3.88
N ALA A 16 8.87 19.78 3.79
CA ALA A 16 9.58 19.05 4.84
C ALA A 16 9.57 19.79 6.20
N HIS A 17 9.56 21.12 6.18
CA HIS A 17 9.64 22.00 7.35
C HIS A 17 8.34 22.09 8.17
N LEU A 18 7.17 21.82 7.58
CA LEU A 18 5.89 21.84 8.30
C LEU A 18 5.46 20.40 8.62
N TRP A 19 5.78 19.93 9.83
CA TRP A 19 5.47 18.54 10.21
C TRP A 19 3.96 18.22 10.12
N LEU A 20 3.08 19.13 10.53
CA LEU A 20 1.63 18.92 10.54
C LEU A 20 0.93 19.15 9.19
N PHE A 21 1.58 19.82 8.23
CA PHE A 21 0.96 20.23 6.96
C PHE A 21 1.70 19.68 5.76
N ARG A 22 2.01 18.38 5.77
CA ARG A 22 2.68 17.72 4.64
C ARG A 22 1.66 17.17 3.63
N PHE A 23 1.90 17.47 2.36
CA PHE A 23 1.22 17.02 1.17
C PHE A 23 2.02 15.92 0.42
N PRO A 24 1.33 14.90 -0.13
CA PRO A 24 1.94 13.81 -0.89
C PRO A 24 2.05 14.16 -2.38
N ILE A 25 2.88 15.14 -2.72
CA ILE A 25 3.06 15.58 -4.12
C ILE A 25 4.05 14.71 -4.89
N ASP A 26 4.87 13.91 -4.19
CA ASP A 26 5.74 12.93 -4.83
C ASP A 26 4.93 11.71 -5.29
N LEU A 27 4.95 11.47 -6.59
CA LEU A 27 4.22 10.39 -7.25
C LEU A 27 5.19 9.25 -7.59
N LEU A 28 4.81 8.02 -7.27
CA LEU A 28 5.58 6.83 -7.62
C LEU A 28 4.68 5.84 -8.38
N PHE A 29 4.96 5.67 -9.66
CA PHE A 29 4.26 4.72 -10.51
C PHE A 29 5.22 3.66 -11.05
N HIS A 30 4.71 2.45 -11.27
CA HIS A 30 5.52 1.34 -11.74
C HIS A 30 4.80 0.50 -12.82
N ALA A 31 5.60 -0.25 -13.59
CA ALA A 31 5.11 -1.23 -14.54
C ALA A 31 4.51 -2.45 -13.82
N GLU A 32 3.66 -3.22 -14.51
CA GLU A 32 2.99 -4.37 -13.88
C GLU A 32 3.94 -5.50 -13.45
N SER A 33 5.09 -5.61 -14.10
CA SER A 33 6.16 -6.57 -13.78
C SER A 33 7.02 -6.17 -12.59
N VAL A 34 6.87 -4.95 -12.10
CA VAL A 34 7.60 -4.40 -10.95
C VAL A 34 6.70 -4.47 -9.74
N PHE A 35 7.18 -5.06 -8.66
CA PHE A 35 6.49 -5.14 -7.38
C PHE A 35 7.18 -4.20 -6.39
N VAL A 36 6.39 -3.37 -5.71
CA VAL A 36 6.91 -2.47 -4.67
C VAL A 36 6.82 -3.20 -3.33
N ASN A 37 7.96 -3.54 -2.74
CA ASN A 37 8.01 -4.29 -1.49
C ASN A 37 7.88 -3.35 -0.29
N ARG A 38 8.53 -2.19 -0.38
CA ARG A 38 8.56 -1.21 0.70
C ARG A 38 8.55 0.20 0.13
N LEU A 39 7.81 1.07 0.81
CA LEU A 39 7.78 2.50 0.56
C LEU A 39 7.85 3.20 1.92
N LYS A 40 8.80 4.12 2.10
CA LYS A 40 9.06 4.80 3.37
C LYS A 40 9.54 6.23 3.16
N VAL A 41 8.97 7.18 3.90
CA VAL A 41 9.52 8.54 4.00
C VAL A 41 10.67 8.53 5.04
N LEU A 42 11.82 9.09 4.66
CA LEU A 42 13.02 9.16 5.49
C LEU A 42 13.16 10.53 6.17
N SER A 43 14.13 10.64 7.08
CA SER A 43 14.46 11.87 7.78
C SER A 43 14.90 12.99 6.83
N SER A 44 14.67 14.23 7.25
CA SER A 44 15.08 15.40 6.49
C SER A 44 16.59 15.43 6.24
N ILE A 45 16.96 15.80 5.03
CA ILE A 45 18.35 16.04 4.60
C ILE A 45 18.63 17.52 4.32
N GLY A 46 17.75 18.41 4.81
CA GLY A 46 17.81 19.85 4.53
C GLY A 46 17.15 20.28 3.21
N SER A 47 16.48 19.37 2.51
CA SER A 47 15.66 19.67 1.33
C SER A 47 14.27 20.17 1.72
N ASP A 48 13.56 20.81 0.79
CA ASP A 48 12.15 21.16 0.93
C ASP A 48 11.21 19.94 0.82
N HIS A 49 11.74 18.79 0.36
CA HIS A 49 11.10 17.48 0.35
C HIS A 49 11.82 16.50 1.29
N LEU A 50 11.05 15.65 1.98
CA LEU A 50 11.59 14.48 2.66
C LEU A 50 11.93 13.37 1.64
N PRO A 51 13.05 12.65 1.79
CA PRO A 51 13.39 11.58 0.86
C PRO A 51 12.37 10.42 0.92
N LEU A 52 11.93 9.95 -0.25
CA LEU A 52 11.05 8.78 -0.37
C LEU A 52 11.88 7.55 -0.79
N LEU A 53 12.07 6.62 0.14
CA LEU A 53 12.71 5.32 -0.13
C LEU A 53 11.67 4.36 -0.72
N ALA A 54 12.00 3.76 -1.84
CA ALA A 54 11.22 2.70 -2.45
C ALA A 54 12.11 1.49 -2.76
N GLU A 55 11.70 0.31 -2.29
CA GLU A 55 12.37 -0.96 -2.57
C GLU A 55 11.47 -1.80 -3.48
N PHE A 56 12.05 -2.32 -4.55
CA PHE A 56 11.33 -3.00 -5.61
C PHE A 56 11.88 -4.39 -5.88
N MET A 57 11.02 -5.26 -6.39
CA MET A 57 11.37 -6.55 -6.95
C MET A 57 10.87 -6.60 -8.39
N ILE A 58 11.71 -7.07 -9.30
CA ILE A 58 11.33 -7.27 -10.71
C ILE A 58 11.16 -8.76 -10.91
N SER A 59 9.96 -9.19 -11.31
CA SER A 59 9.76 -10.59 -11.70
C SER A 59 10.23 -10.76 -13.14
N GLY A 60 11.32 -11.49 -13.35
CA GLY A 60 11.87 -11.78 -14.68
C GLY A 60 10.96 -12.67 -15.55
N SER A 61 9.96 -13.31 -14.96
CA SER A 61 8.93 -14.11 -15.65
C SER A 61 7.99 -14.74 -14.60
N ALA A 62 6.73 -14.31 -14.48
CA ALA A 62 5.59 -15.15 -14.03
C ALA A 62 4.30 -14.34 -13.84
N THR A 63 3.36 -14.55 -14.77
CA THR A 63 1.90 -14.61 -14.66
C THR A 63 1.10 -13.55 -13.85
N PRO A 64 -0.07 -13.10 -14.37
CA PRO A 64 -1.02 -12.28 -13.62
C PRO A 64 -1.43 -12.99 -12.32
N GLY A 65 -1.68 -12.21 -11.27
CA GLY A 65 -2.02 -12.70 -9.94
C GLY A 65 -3.05 -13.84 -9.94
N LYS A 66 -2.83 -14.81 -9.03
CA LYS A 66 -3.66 -16.00 -8.80
C LYS A 66 -5.15 -15.69 -8.96
N HIS A 67 -5.78 -16.32 -9.95
CA HIS A 67 -7.23 -16.44 -9.99
C HIS A 67 -7.68 -17.13 -8.69
N LEU A 68 -8.35 -16.40 -7.80
CA LEU A 68 -8.86 -16.97 -6.56
C LEU A 68 -9.85 -18.09 -6.95
N LYS A 69 -9.55 -19.33 -6.53
CA LYS A 69 -10.46 -20.47 -6.74
C LYS A 69 -11.75 -20.18 -5.97
N LYS A 70 -12.92 -20.53 -6.54
CA LYS A 70 -14.25 -20.28 -5.94
C LYS A 70 -14.37 -20.73 -4.47
N THR A 71 -13.63 -21.76 -4.07
CA THR A 71 -13.53 -22.24 -2.68
C THR A 71 -12.93 -21.22 -1.70
N HIS A 72 -12.02 -20.35 -2.13
CA HIS A 72 -11.50 -19.25 -1.27
C HIS A 72 -12.58 -18.19 -1.00
N MET A 73 -13.52 -17.99 -1.93
CA MET A 73 -14.61 -17.03 -1.77
C MET A 73 -15.57 -17.45 -0.65
N GLN A 74 -15.83 -18.76 -0.53
CA GLN A 74 -16.68 -19.30 0.55
C GLN A 74 -16.05 -19.12 1.93
N ILE A 75 -14.74 -19.32 2.06
CA ILE A 75 -14.04 -19.13 3.35
C ILE A 75 -14.07 -17.65 3.77
N VAL A 76 -13.90 -16.72 2.82
CA VAL A 76 -14.03 -15.28 3.08
C VAL A 76 -15.44 -14.94 3.56
N ASN A 77 -16.47 -15.47 2.89
CA ASN A 77 -17.86 -15.23 3.26
C ASN A 77 -18.19 -15.78 4.66
N ASN A 78 -17.72 -16.99 4.99
CA ASN A 78 -17.96 -17.58 6.30
C ASN A 78 -17.30 -16.75 7.43
N LYS A 79 -16.05 -16.29 7.24
CA LYS A 79 -15.38 -15.43 8.22
C LYS A 79 -16.08 -14.09 8.42
N ILE A 80 -16.66 -13.52 7.37
CA ILE A 80 -17.44 -12.28 7.46
C ILE A 80 -18.72 -12.50 8.28
N GLU A 81 -19.42 -13.61 8.06
CA GLU A 81 -20.65 -13.93 8.79
C GLU A 81 -20.39 -14.26 10.26
N GLU A 82 -19.31 -14.98 10.58
CA GLU A 82 -18.87 -15.19 11.96
C GLU A 82 -18.58 -13.87 12.68
N GLY A 83 -17.86 -12.94 12.03
CA GLY A 83 -17.59 -11.61 12.59
C GLY A 83 -18.86 -10.80 12.87
N LYS A 84 -19.88 -10.88 12.00
CA LYS A 84 -21.17 -10.21 12.23
C LYS A 84 -21.97 -10.80 13.39
N LYS A 85 -21.84 -12.10 13.63
CA LYS A 85 -22.51 -12.76 14.75
C LYS A 85 -21.85 -12.39 16.08
N ALA A 86 -20.52 -12.46 16.16
CA ALA A 86 -19.78 -12.05 17.35
C ALA A 86 -20.08 -10.59 17.75
N ALA A 87 -20.15 -9.67 16.78
CA ALA A 87 -20.49 -8.26 17.03
C ALA A 87 -21.93 -8.02 17.54
N LYS A 88 -22.84 -8.99 17.34
CA LYS A 88 -24.21 -8.93 17.89
C LYS A 88 -24.33 -9.53 19.27
N GLU A 89 -23.42 -10.43 19.65
CA GLU A 89 -23.40 -11.03 20.99
C GLU A 89 -22.69 -10.14 22.02
N GLU A 90 -21.87 -9.19 21.56
CA GLU A 90 -21.13 -8.22 22.40
C GLU A 90 -21.90 -6.91 22.70
N ASN A 91 -23.16 -6.75 22.24
CA ASN A 91 -24.05 -5.61 22.52
C ASN A 91 -25.35 -6.07 23.21
#